data_AF-A0A970SWI2-F1
#
_entry.id   AF-A0A970SWI2-F1
#
_cell.length_a   1.000
_cell.length_b   1.000
_cell.length_c   1.000
_cell.angle_alpha   90.00
_cell.angle_beta   90.00
_cell.angle_gamma   90.00
#
_symmetry.space_group_name_H-M   'P 1'
#
loop_
_entity.id
_entity.type
_entity.pdbx_description
1 polymer ?
#
loop_
_entity_poly.entity_id
_entity_poly.type
_entity_poly.pdbx_seq_one_letter_code
_entity_poly.pdbx_strand_id
1 'polypeptide(L)'
;MIHALRAGAYGIPFMPVGGMWGSDLVGIRPEFYQIMKSPFDGAEVVCVKALAPDYAIVHVQEADIYGNCRILGPSYQDALMARAAKKTIVTAERIVGSYRMQEEPKLTAIPHFLVQAVVELPGGAKPGICYPEYQGVEWDKHKAYQKAVKADEVQKFADMMLEGRL
;
A
#
# COMPACT_ATOMS: atom_id res chain seq x y z
N MET A 1 10.77 5.27 -3.46
CA MET A 1 9.30 5.04 -3.36
C MET A 1 8.68 5.69 -2.12
N ILE A 2 9.07 5.32 -0.88
CA ILE A 2 8.47 5.86 0.36
C ILE A 2 8.46 7.40 0.40
N HIS A 3 9.59 8.04 0.08
CA HIS A 3 9.67 9.51 0.02
C HIS A 3 8.77 10.13 -1.07
N ALA A 4 8.55 9.43 -2.18
CA ALA A 4 7.64 9.86 -3.23
C ALA A 4 6.18 9.80 -2.75
N LEU A 5 5.80 8.73 -2.04
CA LEU A 5 4.49 8.61 -1.40
C LEU A 5 4.29 9.65 -0.31
N ARG A 6 5.33 9.96 0.49
CA ARG A 6 5.28 11.06 1.47
C ARG A 6 5.06 12.41 0.81
N ALA A 7 5.73 12.68 -0.31
CA ALA A 7 5.50 13.89 -1.08
C ALA A 7 4.04 13.99 -1.55
N GLY A 8 3.50 12.90 -2.12
CA GLY A 8 2.10 12.81 -2.53
C GLY A 8 1.13 13.02 -1.36
N ALA A 9 1.34 12.32 -0.25
CA ALA A 9 0.53 12.44 0.96
C ALA A 9 0.57 13.82 1.63
N TYR A 10 1.63 14.60 1.39
CA TYR A 10 1.78 15.97 1.88
C TYR A 10 1.31 17.03 0.87
N GLY A 11 0.89 16.61 -0.33
CA GLY A 11 0.48 17.53 -1.39
C GLY A 11 1.62 18.38 -1.95
N ILE A 12 2.87 17.94 -1.81
CA ILE A 12 4.05 18.62 -2.36
C ILE A 12 4.54 17.92 -3.62
N PRO A 13 5.12 18.65 -4.60
CA PRO A 13 5.46 18.09 -5.91
C PRO A 13 6.67 17.13 -5.90
N PHE A 14 7.54 17.21 -4.89
CA PHE A 14 8.72 16.37 -4.72
C PHE A 14 9.15 16.33 -3.24
N MET A 15 10.07 15.43 -2.90
CA MET A 15 10.68 15.38 -1.57
C MET A 15 12.21 15.15 -1.68
N PRO A 16 13.04 15.93 -0.96
CA PRO A 16 14.47 15.67 -0.88
C PRO A 16 14.74 14.36 -0.13
N VAL A 17 15.79 13.65 -0.55
CA VAL A 17 16.23 12.35 -0.03
C VAL A 17 17.73 12.43 0.18
N GLY A 18 18.20 12.19 1.41
CA GLY A 18 19.63 12.25 1.73
C GLY A 18 20.47 11.10 1.14
N GLY A 19 19.82 10.04 0.64
CA GLY A 19 20.46 8.88 0.01
C GLY A 19 20.50 8.96 -1.52
N MET A 20 20.66 7.81 -2.18
CA MET A 20 20.69 7.62 -3.65
C MET A 20 21.99 8.01 -4.37
N TRP A 21 22.97 8.59 -3.68
CA TRP A 21 24.28 8.87 -4.24
C TRP A 21 25.01 7.61 -4.70
N GLY A 22 25.67 7.70 -5.86
CA GLY A 22 26.39 6.58 -6.47
C GLY A 22 25.51 5.48 -7.07
N SER A 23 24.18 5.62 -7.00
CA SER A 23 23.25 4.70 -7.67
C SER A 23 22.96 5.17 -9.09
N ASP A 24 22.94 4.22 -10.03
CA ASP A 24 22.51 4.48 -11.41
C ASP A 24 21.03 4.89 -11.51
N LEU A 25 20.22 4.70 -10.45
CA LEU A 25 18.79 5.04 -10.47
C LEU A 25 18.52 6.50 -10.80
N VAL A 26 19.41 7.42 -10.41
CA VAL A 26 19.28 8.85 -10.75
C VAL A 26 19.44 9.06 -12.26
N GLY A 27 20.37 8.34 -12.89
CA GLY A 27 20.61 8.40 -14.34
C GLY A 27 19.60 7.60 -15.17
N ILE A 28 19.11 6.48 -14.65
CA ILE A 28 18.14 5.60 -15.33
C ILE A 28 16.73 6.22 -15.33
N ARG A 29 16.36 6.99 -14.29
CA ARG A 29 15.04 7.61 -14.18
C ARG A 29 15.10 9.12 -13.88
N PRO A 30 15.64 9.94 -14.80
CA PRO A 30 15.78 11.39 -14.62
C PRO A 30 14.43 12.14 -14.57
N GLU A 31 13.34 11.50 -15.02
CA GLU A 31 11.97 11.99 -14.91
C GLU A 31 11.41 11.87 -13.48
N PHE A 32 12.02 11.02 -12.65
CA PHE A 32 11.54 10.68 -11.32
C PHE A 32 12.53 11.09 -10.21
N TYR A 33 13.83 11.08 -10.50
CA TYR A 33 14.89 11.54 -9.62
C TYR A 33 15.66 12.68 -10.25
N GLN A 34 15.91 13.75 -9.50
CA GLN A 34 16.74 14.88 -9.96
C GLN A 34 17.62 15.38 -8.82
N ILE A 35 18.77 15.95 -9.14
CA ILE A 35 19.65 16.59 -8.16
C ILE A 35 19.36 18.09 -8.17
N MET A 36 19.22 18.69 -7.00
CA MET A 36 19.14 20.14 -6.84
C MET A 36 20.07 20.62 -5.74
N LYS A 37 20.37 21.92 -5.74
CA LYS A 37 21.09 22.55 -4.64
C LYS A 37 20.10 23.07 -3.61
N SER A 38 20.36 22.74 -2.34
CA SER A 38 19.64 23.29 -1.20
C SER A 38 19.77 24.82 -1.20
N PRO A 39 18.66 25.56 -1.04
CA PRO A 39 18.70 27.02 -1.02
C PRO A 39 19.28 27.60 0.28
N PHE A 40 19.54 26.77 1.30
CA PHE A 40 20.01 27.22 2.62
C PHE A 40 21.54 27.19 2.75
N ASP A 41 22.20 26.22 2.12
CA ASP A 41 23.63 25.94 2.27
C ASP A 41 24.31 25.56 0.95
N GLY A 42 23.56 25.46 -0.16
CA GLY A 42 24.09 25.10 -1.47
C GLY A 42 24.44 23.62 -1.63
N ALA A 43 24.20 22.78 -0.61
CA ALA A 43 24.50 21.36 -0.66
C ALA A 43 23.65 20.67 -1.75
N GLU A 44 24.27 19.76 -2.51
CA GLU A 44 23.51 18.95 -3.47
C GLU A 44 22.65 17.92 -2.73
N VAL A 45 21.41 17.75 -3.18
CA VAL A 45 20.46 16.79 -2.65
C VAL A 45 19.69 16.11 -3.78
N VAL A 46 19.51 14.80 -3.67
CA VAL A 46 18.64 14.06 -4.59
C VAL A 46 17.19 14.32 -4.18
N CYS A 47 16.36 14.71 -5.13
CA CYS A 47 14.92 14.84 -4.98
C CYS A 47 14.22 13.73 -5.73
N VAL A 48 13.13 13.23 -5.14
CA VAL A 48 12.21 12.31 -5.81
C VAL A 48 10.89 13.00 -6.09
N LYS A 49 10.37 12.85 -7.30
CA LYS A 49 9.05 13.34 -7.70
C LYS A 49 7.95 12.69 -6.84
N ALA A 50 6.89 13.45 -6.55
CA ALA A 50 5.76 12.92 -5.81
C ALA A 50 5.05 11.79 -6.55
N LEU A 51 4.62 10.80 -5.78
CA LEU A 51 3.76 9.72 -6.24
C LEU A 51 2.37 9.93 -5.63
N ALA A 52 1.41 10.30 -6.48
CA ALA A 52 0.00 10.46 -6.12
C ALA A 52 -0.85 9.53 -7.00
N PRO A 53 -1.00 8.25 -6.62
CA PRO A 53 -1.77 7.27 -7.39
C PRO A 53 -3.22 7.71 -7.58
N ASP A 54 -3.85 7.34 -8.69
CA ASP A 54 -5.30 7.54 -8.83
C ASP A 54 -6.08 6.67 -7.83
N TYR A 55 -5.60 5.45 -7.58
CA TYR A 55 -6.15 4.51 -6.62
C TYR A 55 -5.06 3.88 -5.75
N ALA A 56 -5.33 3.75 -4.46
CA ALA A 56 -4.65 2.79 -3.57
C ALA A 56 -5.63 1.65 -3.26
N ILE A 57 -5.13 0.41 -3.27
CA ILE A 57 -5.87 -0.76 -2.82
C ILE A 57 -5.12 -1.30 -1.61
N VAL A 58 -5.80 -1.37 -0.47
CA VAL A 58 -5.24 -1.85 0.79
C VAL A 58 -6.11 -2.95 1.35
N HIS A 59 -5.49 -3.89 2.06
CA HIS A 59 -6.19 -4.97 2.75
C HIS A 59 -6.04 -4.81 4.26
N VAL A 60 -7.15 -4.84 4.99
CA VAL A 60 -7.20 -4.56 6.43
C VAL A 60 -7.98 -5.64 7.18
N GLN A 61 -7.82 -5.71 8.49
CA GLN A 61 -8.52 -6.67 9.32
C GLN A 61 -9.97 -6.23 9.55
N GLU A 62 -10.17 -4.99 10.00
CA GLU A 62 -11.51 -4.46 10.29
C GLU A 62 -11.73 -3.15 9.52
N ALA A 63 -12.90 -3.01 8.90
CA ALA A 63 -13.39 -1.74 8.39
C ALA A 63 -14.84 -1.54 8.80
N ASP A 64 -15.31 -0.31 8.95
CA ASP A 64 -16.74 -0.03 9.04
C ASP A 64 -17.34 0.33 7.67
N ILE A 65 -18.67 0.45 7.60
CA ILE A 65 -19.39 0.77 6.35
C ILE A 65 -19.06 2.15 5.79
N TYR A 66 -18.47 3.04 6.60
CA TYR A 66 -18.06 4.38 6.15
C TYR A 66 -16.64 4.39 5.59
N GLY A 67 -15.83 3.38 5.89
CA GLY A 67 -14.43 3.30 5.46
C GLY A 67 -13.42 3.68 6.54
N ASN A 68 -13.80 3.74 7.81
CA ASN A 68 -12.82 3.77 8.88
C ASN A 68 -12.20 2.39 9.03
N CYS A 69 -10.88 2.30 8.97
CA CYS A 69 -10.17 1.02 8.95
C CYS A 69 -9.20 0.88 10.12
N ARG A 70 -9.06 -0.34 10.62
CA ARG A 70 -8.03 -0.74 11.57
C ARG A 70 -7.03 -1.64 10.89
N ILE A 71 -5.76 -1.28 11.04
CA ILE A 71 -4.65 -2.17 10.68
C ILE A 71 -4.06 -2.70 11.98
N LEU A 72 -4.27 -3.98 12.24
CA LEU A 72 -3.74 -4.67 13.42
C LEU A 72 -2.31 -5.14 13.13
N GLY A 73 -1.37 -4.76 14.00
CA GLY A 73 0.06 -5.02 13.77
C GLY A 73 0.71 -3.96 12.86
N PRO A 74 1.79 -4.31 12.13
CA PRO A 74 2.54 -3.34 11.32
C PRO A 74 1.71 -2.80 10.15
N SER A 75 1.61 -1.48 10.04
CA SER A 75 0.86 -0.79 8.97
C SER A 75 1.66 -0.50 7.70
N TYR A 76 2.92 -0.92 7.66
CA TYR A 76 3.86 -0.76 6.54
C TYR A 76 3.74 0.58 5.80
N GLN A 77 3.21 0.58 4.58
CA GLN A 77 3.01 1.77 3.75
C GLN A 77 1.53 2.05 3.51
N ASP A 78 0.62 1.23 4.02
CA ASP A 78 -0.80 1.19 3.67
C ASP A 78 -1.49 2.52 3.97
N ALA A 79 -1.33 3.02 5.20
CA ALA A 79 -1.87 4.32 5.59
C ALA A 79 -1.24 5.48 4.80
N LEU A 80 0.04 5.36 4.44
CA LEU A 80 0.72 6.36 3.62
C LEU A 80 0.22 6.33 2.16
N MET A 81 0.01 5.15 1.60
CA MET A 81 -0.55 4.94 0.26
C MET A 81 -1.97 5.47 0.18
N ALA A 82 -2.82 5.16 1.17
CA ALA A 82 -4.19 5.67 1.25
C ALA A 82 -4.23 7.20 1.32
N ARG A 83 -3.28 7.82 2.02
CA ARG A 83 -3.17 9.28 2.10
C ARG A 83 -2.60 9.92 0.82
N ALA A 84 -1.71 9.23 0.12
CA ALA A 84 -1.10 9.73 -1.11
C ALA A 84 -2.01 9.59 -2.34
N ALA A 85 -2.90 8.61 -2.34
CA ALA A 85 -3.79 8.35 -3.46
C ALA A 85 -4.95 9.35 -3.51
N LYS A 86 -5.49 9.59 -4.72
CA LYS A 86 -6.70 10.39 -4.90
C LYS A 86 -7.93 9.68 -4.32
N LYS A 87 -7.95 8.35 -4.41
CA LYS A 87 -9.03 7.46 -3.96
C LYS A 87 -8.45 6.19 -3.35
N THR A 88 -9.08 5.64 -2.31
CA THR A 88 -8.67 4.38 -1.69
C THR A 88 -9.80 3.36 -1.74
N ILE A 89 -9.49 2.14 -2.17
CA ILE A 89 -10.36 0.97 -2.06
C ILE A 89 -9.80 0.09 -0.96
N VAL A 90 -10.65 -0.26 0.00
CA VAL A 90 -10.30 -1.10 1.12
C VAL A 90 -10.95 -2.46 0.95
N THR A 91 -10.16 -3.52 1.01
CA THR A 91 -10.66 -4.87 1.23
C THR A 91 -10.47 -5.21 2.71
N ALA A 92 -11.47 -5.79 3.36
CA ALA A 92 -11.43 -6.08 4.79
C ALA A 92 -11.74 -7.54 5.09
N GLU A 93 -11.07 -8.12 6.08
CA GLU A 93 -11.41 -9.47 6.58
C GLU A 93 -12.80 -9.52 7.22
N ARG A 94 -13.29 -8.39 7.74
CA ARG A 94 -14.65 -8.23 8.24
C ARG A 94 -15.10 -6.77 8.23
N ILE A 95 -16.39 -6.56 7.97
CA ILE A 95 -17.05 -5.28 8.22
C ILE A 95 -17.61 -5.28 9.65
N VAL A 96 -17.28 -4.25 10.42
CA VAL A 96 -17.72 -4.10 11.81
C VAL A 96 -18.59 -2.86 12.00
N GLY A 97 -19.35 -2.83 13.09
CA GLY A 97 -20.12 -1.63 13.45
C GLY A 97 -19.21 -0.45 13.79
N SER A 98 -19.58 0.75 13.35
CA SER A 98 -18.80 1.98 13.57
C SER A 98 -18.54 2.31 15.04
N TYR A 99 -19.37 1.80 15.96
CA TYR A 99 -19.14 1.93 17.40
C TYR A 99 -17.76 1.41 17.81
N ARG A 100 -17.24 0.33 17.18
CA ARG A 100 -15.88 -0.17 17.47
C ARG A 100 -14.83 0.90 17.20
N MET A 101 -14.96 1.63 16.10
CA MET A 101 -14.04 2.73 15.76
C MET A 101 -14.14 3.88 16.77
N GLN A 102 -15.33 4.10 17.34
CA GLN A 102 -15.57 5.13 18.36
C GLN A 102 -15.08 4.72 19.75
N GLU A 103 -15.10 3.43 20.10
CA GLU A 103 -14.60 2.90 21.37
C GLU A 103 -13.08 3.10 21.50
N GLU A 104 -12.33 2.83 20.43
CA GLU A 104 -10.87 3.06 20.40
C GLU A 104 -10.46 3.83 19.13
N PRO A 105 -10.70 5.15 19.08
CA PRO A 105 -10.49 5.95 17.87
C PRO A 105 -9.02 6.04 17.47
N LYS A 106 -8.11 5.91 18.45
CA LYS A 106 -6.65 5.89 18.21
C LYS A 106 -6.17 4.72 17.36
N LEU A 107 -6.96 3.64 17.28
CA LEU A 107 -6.65 2.47 16.44
C LEU A 107 -7.10 2.63 14.98
N THR A 108 -7.84 3.70 14.65
CA THR A 108 -8.24 3.99 13.28
C THR A 108 -7.02 4.41 12.47
N ALA A 109 -6.54 3.51 11.61
CA ALA A 109 -5.32 3.71 10.82
C ALA A 109 -5.59 4.49 9.53
N ILE A 110 -6.75 4.27 8.91
CA ILE A 110 -7.19 4.97 7.70
C ILE A 110 -8.59 5.53 7.98
N PRO A 111 -8.77 6.87 7.98
CA PRO A 111 -10.07 7.48 8.20
C PRO A 111 -10.95 7.43 6.94
N HIS A 112 -12.27 7.35 7.15
CA HIS A 112 -13.28 7.21 6.10
C HIS A 112 -13.16 8.22 4.94
N PHE A 113 -12.76 9.47 5.21
CA PHE A 113 -12.71 10.51 4.17
C PHE A 113 -11.63 10.25 3.09
N LEU A 114 -10.70 9.32 3.32
CA LEU A 114 -9.72 8.87 2.32
C LEU A 114 -10.22 7.67 1.50
N VAL A 115 -11.32 7.04 1.92
CA VAL A 115 -11.82 5.76 1.40
C VAL A 115 -13.02 6.01 0.51
N GLN A 116 -12.97 5.43 -0.69
CA GLN A 116 -14.05 5.49 -1.67
C GLN A 116 -14.95 4.24 -1.61
N ALA A 117 -14.39 3.08 -1.31
CA ALA A 117 -15.13 1.83 -1.25
C ALA A 117 -14.53 0.88 -0.21
N VAL A 118 -15.41 0.11 0.44
CA VAL A 118 -15.07 -0.96 1.36
C VAL A 118 -15.67 -2.25 0.81
N VAL A 119 -14.87 -3.31 0.76
CA VAL A 119 -15.26 -4.64 0.29
C VAL A 119 -14.93 -5.65 1.38
N GLU A 120 -15.92 -6.39 1.86
CA GLU A 120 -15.66 -7.55 2.72
C GLU A 120 -15.10 -8.68 1.86
N LEU A 121 -13.86 -9.10 2.15
CA LEU A 121 -13.14 -10.13 1.42
C LEU A 121 -12.28 -10.97 2.39
N PRO A 122 -12.89 -11.94 3.10
CA PRO A 122 -12.17 -12.81 4.02
C PRO A 122 -11.07 -13.65 3.33
N GLY A 123 -9.89 -13.67 3.92
CA GLY A 123 -8.65 -14.21 3.35
C GLY A 123 -8.15 -13.43 2.14
N GLY A 124 -8.38 -12.12 2.09
CA GLY A 124 -8.11 -11.27 0.92
C GLY A 124 -6.63 -11.06 0.64
N ALA A 125 -5.76 -11.09 1.66
CA ALA A 125 -4.30 -11.05 1.47
C ALA A 125 -3.65 -12.45 1.31
N LYS A 126 -4.40 -13.55 1.29
CA LYS A 126 -3.84 -14.86 0.93
C LYS A 126 -3.28 -14.83 -0.50
N PRO A 127 -2.14 -15.47 -0.79
CA PRO A 127 -1.37 -16.42 0.05
C PRO A 127 -0.37 -15.75 1.04
N GLY A 128 -0.37 -14.42 1.13
CA GLY A 128 0.44 -13.65 2.08
C GLY A 128 -0.09 -13.68 3.51
N ILE A 129 0.31 -12.68 4.30
CA ILE A 129 0.04 -12.57 5.75
C ILE A 129 -0.97 -11.43 5.99
N CYS A 130 -1.87 -11.61 6.97
CA CYS A 130 -2.67 -10.56 7.58
C CYS A 130 -2.70 -10.85 9.08
N TYR A 131 -1.83 -10.20 9.84
CA TYR A 131 -1.72 -10.45 11.27
C TYR A 131 -2.90 -9.81 12.02
N PRO A 132 -3.54 -10.44 13.02
CA PRO A 132 -3.27 -11.79 13.54
C PRO A 132 -4.06 -12.90 12.84
N GLU A 133 -4.92 -12.58 11.86
CA GLU A 133 -5.85 -13.49 11.17
C GLU A 133 -5.16 -14.72 10.56
N TYR A 134 -4.08 -14.48 9.82
CA TYR A 134 -3.20 -15.51 9.29
C TYR A 134 -1.75 -15.00 9.35
N GLN A 135 -0.95 -15.69 10.18
CA GLN A 135 0.38 -15.25 10.59
C GLN A 135 1.52 -15.78 9.70
N GLY A 136 1.21 -16.72 8.81
CA GLY A 136 2.18 -17.40 7.96
C GLY A 136 1.87 -17.24 6.48
N VAL A 137 2.92 -17.28 5.67
CA VAL A 137 2.80 -17.34 4.21
C VAL A 137 2.45 -18.76 3.78
N GLU A 138 1.51 -18.91 2.86
CA GLU A 138 1.20 -20.20 2.22
C GLU A 138 2.26 -20.52 1.15
N TRP A 139 3.43 -20.98 1.59
CA TRP A 139 4.62 -21.17 0.74
C TRP A 139 4.40 -22.09 -0.46
N ASP A 140 3.56 -23.12 -0.32
CA ASP A 140 3.26 -24.04 -1.42
C ASP A 140 2.54 -23.32 -2.56
N LYS A 141 1.64 -22.38 -2.25
CA LYS A 141 0.98 -21.54 -3.26
C LYS A 141 1.94 -20.54 -3.89
N HIS A 142 2.88 -19.98 -3.11
CA HIS A 142 3.95 -19.14 -3.68
C HIS A 142 4.83 -19.91 -4.67
N LYS A 143 5.22 -21.15 -4.33
CA LYS A 143 5.98 -22.02 -5.25
C LYS A 143 5.16 -22.40 -6.48
N ALA A 144 3.87 -22.68 -6.31
CA ALA A 144 2.97 -22.98 -7.41
C ALA A 144 2.82 -21.78 -8.37
N TYR A 145 2.68 -20.56 -7.84
CA TYR A 145 2.68 -19.33 -8.64
C TYR A 145 3.98 -19.17 -9.43
N GLN A 146 5.14 -19.34 -8.79
CA GLN A 146 6.43 -19.25 -9.49
C GLN A 146 6.56 -20.27 -10.62
N LYS A 147 6.05 -21.50 -10.42
CA LYS A 147 6.00 -22.52 -11.46
C LYS A 147 5.08 -22.11 -12.60
N ALA A 148 3.90 -21.57 -12.29
CA ALA A 148 2.95 -21.08 -13.27
C ALA A 148 3.54 -19.94 -14.12
N VAL A 149 4.25 -18.98 -13.52
CA VAL A 149 4.94 -17.90 -14.25
C VAL A 149 5.98 -18.46 -15.22
N LYS A 150 6.80 -19.43 -14.79
CA LYS A 150 7.82 -20.05 -15.66
C LYS A 150 7.21 -20.88 -16.80
N ALA A 151 5.99 -21.38 -16.62
CA ALA A 151 5.27 -22.18 -17.59
C ALA A 151 4.27 -21.37 -18.44
N ASP A 152 4.18 -20.05 -18.24
CA ASP A 152 3.17 -19.18 -18.84
C ASP A 152 1.70 -19.61 -18.54
N GLU A 153 1.48 -20.23 -17.37
CA GLU A 153 0.17 -20.73 -16.91
C GLU A 153 -0.44 -19.86 -15.80
N VAL A 154 -0.13 -18.56 -15.76
CA VAL A 154 -0.56 -17.66 -14.67
C VAL A 154 -2.09 -17.59 -14.56
N GLN A 155 -2.81 -17.59 -15.70
CA GLN A 155 -4.27 -17.54 -15.68
C GLN A 155 -4.87 -18.76 -14.97
N LYS A 156 -4.36 -19.97 -15.25
CA LYS A 156 -4.81 -21.20 -14.60
C LYS A 156 -4.57 -21.17 -13.09
N PHE A 157 -3.43 -20.62 -12.66
CA PHE A 157 -3.18 -20.41 -11.24
C PHE A 157 -4.17 -19.41 -10.63
N ALA A 158 -4.47 -18.31 -11.34
CA ALA A 158 -5.45 -17.33 -10.89
C ALA A 158 -6.85 -17.94 -10.75
N ASP A 159 -7.30 -18.72 -11.73
CA ASP A 159 -8.61 -19.38 -11.69
C ASP A 159 -8.73 -20.32 -10.47
N MET A 160 -7.68 -21.12 -10.19
CA MET A 160 -7.59 -21.97 -9.00
C MET A 160 -7.65 -21.14 -7.70
N MET A 161 -7.04 -19.95 -7.67
CA MET A 161 -7.06 -19.08 -6.49
C MET A 161 -8.39 -18.35 -6.29
N LEU A 162 -9.18 -18.18 -7.35
CA LEU A 162 -10.46 -17.48 -7.35
C LEU A 162 -11.67 -18.42 -7.22
N GLU A 163 -11.48 -19.73 -7.37
CA GLU A 163 -12.52 -20.73 -7.25
C GLU A 163 -13.27 -20.61 -5.90
N GLY A 164 -14.59 -20.40 -5.97
CA GLY A 164 -15.46 -20.23 -4.81
C GLY A 164 -15.35 -18.88 -4.08
N ARG A 165 -14.65 -17.88 -4.65
CA ARG A 165 -14.49 -16.54 -4.07
C ARG A 165 -15.23 -15.42 -4.83
N LEU A 166 -15.73 -15.71 -6.04
CA LEU A 166 -16.49 -14.81 -6.91
C LEU A 166 -17.85 -15.41 -7.26
#